data_AF-A0A7Z9MJB6-F1
#
_entry.id   AF-A0A7Z9MJB6-F1
#
_cell.length_a   1.000
_cell.length_b   1.000
_cell.length_c   1.000
_cell.angle_alpha   90.00
_cell.angle_beta   90.00
_cell.angle_gamma   90.00
#
_symmetry.space_group_name_H-M   'P 1'
#
loop_
_entity.id
_entity.type
_entity.pdbx_description
1 polymer ?
#
loop_
_entity_poly.entity_id
_entity_poly.type
_entity_poly.pdbx_seq_one_letter_code
_entity_poly.pdbx_strand_id
1 'polypeptide(L)'
;MSERTSFVDKESSLALHGFAIALFLFVVVRGSVLSFLLPPFEGWDEYQHLATAEYVYLNNKFPSIEAMVPKPMWDYLRSTGHPDESAKQLPELGVRNYRGEVWNQAMSAWVLPSEIETKDLKAQRLYQAQQGPLYYYLLAYLKRGLSPIAYQPWADTARFVNVALYGLSLVMWVYILTLTSNRRRYSTNNIRMSMVLAALCPLAIYNAARVGNDVLAIFFASSAILLYYLLLRAIIDSKSEIQWKIIGGSC
;
A
#
# COMPACT_ATOMS: atom_id res chain seq x y z
N MET A 1 -45.36 -14.49 -7.06
CA MET A 1 -44.30 -13.84 -7.88
C MET A 1 -43.23 -13.11 -7.06
N SER A 2 -43.39 -12.90 -5.73
CA SER A 2 -42.42 -12.16 -4.90
C SER A 2 -41.30 -13.01 -4.28
N GLU A 3 -41.40 -14.36 -4.30
CA GLU A 3 -40.35 -15.26 -3.79
C GLU A 3 -39.21 -15.53 -4.78
N ARG A 4 -39.46 -15.43 -6.09
CA ARG A 4 -38.39 -15.64 -7.10
C ARG A 4 -37.38 -14.49 -7.15
N THR A 5 -37.77 -13.28 -6.78
CA THR A 5 -36.87 -12.11 -6.79
C THR A 5 -35.90 -12.14 -5.60
N SER A 6 -36.34 -12.59 -4.42
CA SER A 6 -35.48 -12.64 -3.23
C SER A 6 -34.36 -13.69 -3.34
N PHE A 7 -34.62 -14.82 -4.02
CA PHE A 7 -33.63 -15.88 -4.22
C PHE A 7 -32.52 -15.46 -5.21
N VAL A 8 -32.91 -14.85 -6.34
CA VAL A 8 -31.99 -14.35 -7.38
C VAL A 8 -31.11 -13.20 -6.88
N ASP A 9 -31.65 -12.31 -6.04
CA ASP A 9 -30.88 -11.23 -5.41
C ASP A 9 -29.87 -11.76 -4.39
N LYS A 10 -30.18 -12.88 -3.72
CA LYS A 10 -29.28 -13.52 -2.74
C LYS A 10 -28.14 -14.28 -3.42
N GLU A 11 -28.41 -15.02 -4.50
CA GLU A 11 -27.38 -15.71 -5.30
C GLU A 11 -26.42 -14.72 -5.97
N SER A 12 -26.95 -13.63 -6.55
CA SER A 12 -26.12 -12.60 -7.18
C SER A 12 -25.23 -11.86 -6.18
N SER A 13 -25.75 -11.62 -4.96
CA SER A 13 -24.98 -11.08 -3.84
C SER A 13 -23.87 -12.04 -3.42
N LEU A 14 -24.17 -13.33 -3.20
CA LEU A 14 -23.16 -14.32 -2.80
C LEU A 14 -22.04 -14.44 -3.84
N ALA A 15 -22.39 -14.46 -5.13
CA ALA A 15 -21.42 -14.50 -6.22
C ALA A 15 -20.53 -13.25 -6.29
N LEU A 16 -21.05 -12.07 -5.94
CA LEU A 16 -20.26 -10.84 -5.86
C LEU A 16 -19.26 -10.87 -4.70
N HIS A 17 -19.71 -11.29 -3.51
CA HIS A 17 -18.84 -11.42 -2.34
C HIS A 17 -17.75 -12.47 -2.57
N GLY A 18 -18.12 -13.64 -3.11
CA GLY A 18 -17.17 -14.68 -3.48
C GLY A 18 -16.12 -14.19 -4.49
N PHE A 19 -16.54 -13.42 -5.50
CA PHE A 19 -15.63 -12.78 -6.43
C PHE A 19 -14.69 -11.77 -5.75
N ALA A 20 -15.22 -10.90 -4.90
CA ALA A 20 -14.41 -9.90 -4.19
C ALA A 20 -13.36 -10.55 -3.27
N ILE A 21 -13.73 -11.63 -2.57
CA ILE A 21 -12.81 -12.42 -1.75
C ILE A 21 -11.73 -13.07 -2.63
N ALA A 22 -12.12 -13.72 -3.73
CA ALA A 22 -11.16 -14.33 -4.65
C ALA A 22 -10.19 -13.31 -5.26
N LEU A 23 -10.69 -12.12 -5.63
CA LEU A 23 -9.89 -11.01 -6.13
C LEU A 23 -8.89 -10.52 -5.08
N PHE A 24 -9.34 -10.31 -3.85
CA PHE A 24 -8.47 -9.92 -2.74
C PHE A 24 -7.36 -10.94 -2.51
N LEU A 25 -7.71 -12.22 -2.39
CA LEU A 25 -6.75 -13.30 -2.17
C LEU A 25 -5.75 -13.39 -3.33
N PHE A 26 -6.22 -13.27 -4.57
CA PHE A 26 -5.36 -13.26 -5.75
C PHE A 26 -4.32 -12.14 -5.70
N VAL A 27 -4.75 -10.91 -5.38
CA VAL A 27 -3.86 -9.75 -5.25
C VAL A 27 -2.88 -9.94 -4.10
N VAL A 28 -3.34 -10.43 -2.95
CA VAL A 28 -2.48 -10.67 -1.78
C VAL A 28 -1.41 -11.72 -2.08
N VAL A 29 -1.80 -12.86 -2.66
CA VAL A 29 -0.84 -13.93 -3.02
C VAL A 29 0.16 -13.41 -4.06
N ARG A 30 -0.32 -12.82 -5.15
CA ARG A 30 0.54 -12.32 -6.23
C ARG A 30 1.48 -11.22 -5.75
N GLY A 31 0.96 -10.23 -5.04
CA GLY A 31 1.73 -9.12 -4.51
C GLY A 31 2.77 -9.60 -3.49
N SER A 32 2.42 -10.53 -2.61
CA SER A 32 3.36 -11.11 -1.65
C SER A 32 4.49 -11.87 -2.35
N VAL A 33 4.15 -12.72 -3.34
CA VAL A 33 5.17 -13.42 -4.16
C VAL A 33 6.10 -12.40 -4.83
N LEU A 34 5.55 -11.31 -5.38
CA LEU A 34 6.37 -10.27 -5.97
C LEU A 34 7.27 -9.58 -4.92
N SER A 35 6.76 -9.25 -3.73
CA SER A 35 7.55 -8.66 -2.64
C SER A 35 8.71 -9.55 -2.18
N PHE A 36 8.59 -10.88 -2.28
CA PHE A 36 9.69 -11.81 -2.00
C PHE A 36 10.74 -11.89 -3.12
N LEU A 37 10.35 -11.59 -4.36
CA LEU A 37 11.27 -11.59 -5.51
C LEU A 37 12.00 -10.26 -5.66
N LEU A 38 11.39 -9.16 -5.22
CA LEU A 38 12.00 -7.85 -5.27
C LEU A 38 13.06 -7.69 -4.18
N PRO A 39 14.23 -7.11 -4.50
CA PRO A 39 15.21 -6.82 -3.49
C PRO A 39 14.67 -5.76 -2.51
N PRO A 40 15.30 -5.54 -1.33
CA PRO A 40 14.70 -4.75 -0.25
C PRO A 40 14.48 -3.27 -0.59
N PHE A 41 15.23 -2.75 -1.56
CA PHE A 41 15.01 -1.44 -2.15
C PHE A 41 14.98 -1.57 -3.66
N GLU A 42 13.85 -1.36 -4.30
CA GLU A 42 13.72 -1.36 -5.75
C GLU A 42 13.43 0.06 -6.29
N GLY A 43 12.76 0.85 -5.47
CA GLY A 43 12.55 2.27 -5.65
C GLY A 43 13.72 3.13 -5.25
N TRP A 44 13.87 4.24 -5.96
CA TRP A 44 14.85 5.26 -5.58
C TRP A 44 14.59 5.85 -4.18
N ASP A 45 13.34 5.82 -3.70
CA ASP A 45 12.88 6.46 -2.47
C ASP A 45 12.42 5.48 -1.36
N GLU A 46 12.46 4.15 -1.56
CA GLU A 46 11.97 3.19 -0.54
C GLU A 46 12.71 3.31 0.80
N TYR A 47 14.03 3.51 0.75
CA TYR A 47 14.83 3.72 1.95
C TYR A 47 14.42 5.00 2.69
N GLN A 48 13.99 6.05 1.97
CA GLN A 48 13.54 7.31 2.56
C GLN A 48 12.21 7.15 3.30
N HIS A 49 11.34 6.25 2.82
CA HIS A 49 10.10 5.91 3.52
C HIS A 49 10.38 5.24 4.87
N LEU A 50 11.27 4.24 4.86
CA LEU A 50 11.69 3.56 6.10
C LEU A 50 12.45 4.51 7.03
N ALA A 51 13.34 5.36 6.50
CA ALA A 51 14.10 6.33 7.30
C ALA A 51 13.21 7.38 7.99
N THR A 52 12.18 7.84 7.28
CA THR A 52 11.17 8.74 7.86
C THR A 52 10.36 8.04 8.95
N ALA A 53 9.93 6.80 8.70
CA ALA A 53 9.23 6.03 9.71
C ALA A 53 10.12 5.70 10.92
N GLU A 54 11.41 5.48 10.73
CA GLU A 54 12.37 5.26 11.81
C GLU A 54 12.53 6.51 12.66
N TYR A 55 12.61 7.67 12.02
CA TYR A 55 12.64 8.94 12.72
C TYR A 55 11.38 9.10 13.60
N VAL A 56 10.20 8.77 13.06
CA VAL A 56 8.94 8.80 13.82
C VAL A 56 8.96 7.80 14.98
N TYR A 57 9.48 6.60 14.77
CA TYR A 57 9.62 5.57 15.80
C TYR A 57 10.52 6.05 16.96
N LEU A 58 11.68 6.63 16.64
CA LEU A 58 12.66 7.09 17.64
C LEU A 58 12.22 8.36 18.39
N ASN A 59 11.54 9.29 17.70
CA ASN A 59 11.26 10.62 18.24
C ASN A 59 9.78 10.82 18.64
N ASN A 60 8.91 9.87 18.33
CA ASN A 60 7.46 9.94 18.51
C ASN A 60 6.83 11.24 17.95
N LYS A 61 7.42 11.79 16.88
CA LYS A 61 6.97 12.99 16.17
C LYS A 61 7.35 12.91 14.70
N PHE A 62 6.60 13.60 13.85
CA PHE A 62 6.91 13.70 12.43
C PHE A 62 8.15 14.58 12.19
N PRO A 63 9.05 14.22 11.27
CA PRO A 63 10.24 15.02 10.98
C PRO A 63 9.90 16.38 10.35
N SER A 64 10.77 17.36 10.59
CA SER A 64 10.82 18.58 9.78
C SER A 64 11.55 18.29 8.46
N ILE A 65 11.44 19.20 7.49
CA ILE A 65 12.11 19.11 6.18
C ILE A 65 13.66 19.05 6.31
N GLU A 66 14.20 19.54 7.42
CA GLU A 66 15.63 19.54 7.73
C GLU A 66 16.11 18.27 8.44
N ALA A 67 15.18 17.41 8.87
CA ALA A 67 15.52 16.19 9.57
C ALA A 67 16.34 15.26 8.68
N MET A 68 17.20 14.48 9.31
CA MET A 68 18.18 13.63 8.64
C MET A 68 17.87 12.15 8.82
N VAL A 69 18.38 11.32 7.92
CA VAL A 69 18.32 9.85 8.03
C VAL A 69 18.88 9.40 9.38
N PRO A 70 18.10 8.67 10.21
CA PRO A 70 18.55 8.23 11.53
C PRO A 70 19.78 7.33 11.46
N LYS A 71 20.78 7.60 12.31
CA LYS A 71 22.01 6.81 12.43
C LYS A 71 21.79 5.30 12.64
N PRO A 72 20.79 4.84 13.44
CA PRO A 72 20.54 3.41 13.62
C PRO A 72 20.30 2.62 12.32
N MET A 73 19.84 3.28 11.26
CA MET A 73 19.61 2.63 9.96
C MET A 73 20.84 2.48 9.09
N TRP A 74 21.94 3.18 9.38
CA TRP A 74 23.08 3.27 8.46
C TRP A 74 23.69 1.90 8.15
N ASP A 75 23.79 1.01 9.13
CA ASP A 75 24.32 -0.33 8.91
C ASP A 75 23.44 -1.17 7.98
N TYR A 76 22.12 -1.04 8.12
CA TYR A 76 21.17 -1.70 7.22
C TYR A 76 21.25 -1.14 5.80
N LEU A 77 21.33 0.19 5.65
CA LEU A 77 21.49 0.82 4.34
C LEU A 77 22.79 0.40 3.65
N ARG A 78 23.90 0.31 4.39
CA ARG A 78 25.20 -0.09 3.82
C ARG A 78 25.27 -1.57 3.46
N SER A 79 24.56 -2.42 4.19
CA SER A 79 24.55 -3.88 3.96
C SER A 79 23.56 -4.32 2.89
N THR A 80 22.74 -3.41 2.37
CA THR A 80 21.70 -3.70 1.38
C THR A 80 22.03 -3.04 0.04
N GLY A 81 21.69 -3.69 -1.07
CA GLY A 81 21.84 -3.08 -2.40
C GLY A 81 20.81 -1.99 -2.67
N HIS A 82 21.17 -1.02 -3.51
CA HIS A 82 20.30 0.10 -3.87
C HIS A 82 20.19 0.29 -5.39
N PRO A 83 19.06 0.82 -5.90
CA PRO A 83 19.00 1.36 -7.25
C PRO A 83 19.97 2.54 -7.41
N ASP A 84 20.47 2.77 -8.63
CA ASP A 84 21.47 3.81 -8.93
C ASP A 84 21.06 5.19 -8.38
N GLU A 85 19.78 5.57 -8.54
CA GLU A 85 19.27 6.86 -8.05
C GLU A 85 19.17 6.94 -6.52
N SER A 86 18.91 5.82 -5.84
CA SER A 86 18.93 5.76 -4.38
C SER A 86 20.37 5.88 -3.87
N ALA A 87 21.32 5.18 -4.52
CA ALA A 87 22.72 5.19 -4.13
C ALA A 87 23.36 6.60 -4.28
N LYS A 88 23.02 7.32 -5.35
CA LYS A 88 23.45 8.72 -5.56
C LYS A 88 23.03 9.69 -4.44
N GLN A 89 21.99 9.36 -3.67
CA GLN A 89 21.52 10.19 -2.55
C GLN A 89 22.26 9.88 -1.24
N LEU A 90 23.01 8.78 -1.18
CA LEU A 90 23.74 8.34 0.00
C LEU A 90 25.25 8.18 -0.28
N PRO A 91 25.90 9.11 -1.01
CA PRO A 91 27.28 8.92 -1.47
C PRO A 91 28.25 8.80 -0.30
N GLU A 92 28.02 9.56 0.77
CA GLU A 92 28.89 9.56 1.96
C GLU A 92 28.70 8.28 2.80
N LEU A 93 27.53 7.63 2.75
CA LEU A 93 27.33 6.36 3.47
C LEU A 93 28.05 5.18 2.79
N GLY A 94 28.54 5.34 1.56
CA GLY A 94 29.18 4.26 0.81
C GLY A 94 28.23 3.11 0.51
N VAL A 95 26.95 3.41 0.27
CA VAL A 95 25.97 2.38 -0.14
C VAL A 95 26.29 1.87 -1.54
N ARG A 96 25.95 0.61 -1.78
CA ARG A 96 26.25 -0.05 -3.05
C ARG A 96 25.09 0.01 -4.02
N ASN A 97 25.37 0.26 -5.29
CA ASN A 97 24.35 0.17 -6.33
C ASN A 97 24.26 -1.24 -6.94
N TYR A 98 23.08 -1.59 -7.44
CA TYR A 98 22.84 -2.89 -8.06
C TYR A 98 23.70 -3.09 -9.31
N ARG A 99 23.73 -2.09 -10.20
CA ARG A 99 24.24 -2.23 -11.56
C ARG A 99 25.75 -2.42 -11.64
N GLY A 100 26.50 -1.85 -10.70
CA GLY A 100 27.96 -1.86 -10.69
C GLY A 100 28.55 -2.79 -9.64
N GLU A 101 27.97 -2.86 -8.45
CA GLU A 101 28.65 -3.41 -7.27
C GLU A 101 28.00 -4.69 -6.74
N VAL A 102 26.68 -4.84 -6.85
CA VAL A 102 25.98 -6.04 -6.35
C VAL A 102 25.91 -7.14 -7.40
N TRP A 103 25.52 -6.83 -8.64
CA TRP A 103 25.31 -7.86 -9.66
C TRP A 103 26.55 -8.21 -10.50
N ASN A 104 27.55 -7.32 -10.56
CA ASN A 104 28.77 -7.54 -11.34
C ASN A 104 29.95 -8.08 -10.50
N GLN A 105 29.82 -8.17 -9.17
CA GLN A 105 30.84 -8.78 -8.32
C GLN A 105 30.48 -10.25 -8.07
N ALA A 106 31.42 -11.16 -8.34
CA ALA A 106 31.36 -12.51 -7.83
C ALA A 106 31.14 -12.46 -6.31
N MET A 107 30.26 -13.30 -5.77
CA MET A 107 29.81 -13.36 -4.36
C MET A 107 30.91 -13.37 -3.26
N SER A 108 32.20 -13.31 -3.61
CA SER A 108 33.35 -13.33 -2.72
C SER A 108 33.77 -11.96 -2.15
N ALA A 109 33.17 -10.83 -2.55
CA ALA A 109 33.55 -9.48 -2.10
C ALA A 109 32.51 -8.80 -1.17
N TRP A 110 31.69 -9.58 -0.45
CA TRP A 110 30.80 -9.08 0.60
C TRP A 110 31.60 -8.69 1.86
N VAL A 111 32.48 -7.69 1.75
CA VAL A 111 33.15 -7.11 2.91
C VAL A 111 32.11 -6.28 3.66
N LEU A 112 31.75 -6.73 4.87
CA LEU A 112 30.94 -5.96 5.81
C LEU A 112 31.67 -4.64 6.11
N PRO A 113 31.00 -3.48 6.07
CA PRO A 113 31.62 -2.19 6.31
C PRO A 113 31.88 -1.99 7.82
N SER A 114 32.81 -2.75 8.39
CA SER A 114 33.31 -2.58 9.76
C SER A 114 34.46 -1.56 9.85
N GLU A 115 34.88 -0.94 8.74
CA GLU A 115 36.12 -0.14 8.69
C GLU A 115 35.93 1.36 8.40
N ILE A 116 34.71 1.84 8.14
CA ILE A 116 34.46 3.28 7.96
C ILE A 116 34.02 3.86 9.30
N GLU A 117 34.91 4.65 9.94
CA GLU A 117 34.55 5.44 11.12
C GLU A 117 33.37 6.37 10.78
N THR A 118 32.21 6.12 11.38
CA THR A 118 30.95 6.85 11.14
C THR A 118 30.95 8.30 11.64
N LYS A 119 32.11 8.83 12.08
CA LYS A 119 32.20 10.14 12.73
C LYS A 119 32.04 11.32 11.76
N ASP A 120 32.40 11.14 10.49
CA ASP A 120 32.45 12.24 9.51
C ASP A 120 31.40 12.16 8.38
N LEU A 121 30.47 11.19 8.45
CA LEU A 121 29.44 11.02 7.43
C LEU A 121 28.31 12.06 7.60
N LYS A 122 28.00 12.81 6.56
CA LYS A 122 26.81 13.66 6.54
C LYS A 122 25.59 12.79 6.28
N ALA A 123 24.65 12.91 7.20
CA ALA A 123 23.35 12.30 7.06
C ALA A 123 22.59 12.96 5.90
N GLN A 124 21.97 12.15 5.04
CA GLN A 124 21.09 12.66 3.99
C GLN A 124 19.79 13.21 4.61
N ARG A 125 19.23 14.27 4.03
CA ARG A 125 17.93 14.80 4.46
C ARG A 125 16.80 13.81 4.18
N LEU A 126 15.78 13.81 5.04
CA LEU A 126 14.56 13.04 4.88
C LEU A 126 13.64 13.72 3.86
N TYR A 127 13.76 13.34 2.59
CA TYR A 127 12.94 13.89 1.50
C TYR A 127 11.44 13.71 1.78
N GLN A 128 11.08 12.59 2.40
CA GLN A 128 9.68 12.25 2.68
C GLN A 128 9.05 13.03 3.85
N ALA A 129 9.80 13.90 4.52
CA ALA A 129 9.24 14.84 5.49
C ALA A 129 8.26 15.85 4.87
N GLN A 130 8.23 15.99 3.54
CA GLN A 130 7.23 16.82 2.84
C GLN A 130 5.87 16.12 2.65
N GLN A 131 5.78 14.82 2.94
CA GLN A 131 4.57 14.03 2.71
C GLN A 131 3.66 13.98 3.95
N GLY A 132 2.42 13.52 3.75
CA GLY A 132 1.44 13.33 4.83
C GLY A 132 1.92 12.28 5.87
N PRO A 133 1.66 12.50 7.17
CA PRO A 133 2.34 11.75 8.23
C PRO A 133 1.80 10.33 8.49
N LEU A 134 0.55 10.04 8.08
CA LEU A 134 -0.19 8.84 8.51
C LEU A 134 0.53 7.53 8.17
N TYR A 135 1.11 7.43 6.97
CA TYR A 135 1.83 6.23 6.54
C TYR A 135 3.02 5.93 7.45
N TYR A 136 3.77 6.96 7.84
CA TYR A 136 4.97 6.83 8.65
C TYR A 136 4.65 6.48 10.11
N TYR A 137 3.56 7.00 10.66
CA TYR A 137 3.07 6.57 11.97
C TYR A 137 2.59 5.12 11.95
N LEU A 138 1.93 4.67 10.88
CA LEU A 138 1.56 3.26 10.71
C LEU A 138 2.81 2.37 10.69
N LEU A 139 3.82 2.71 9.89
CA LEU A 139 5.06 1.94 9.83
C LEU A 139 5.82 1.95 11.17
N ALA A 140 5.90 3.10 11.84
CA ALA A 140 6.51 3.21 13.16
C ALA A 140 5.78 2.36 14.21
N TYR A 141 4.45 2.27 14.13
CA TYR A 141 3.66 1.39 14.98
C TYR A 141 3.97 -0.09 14.72
N LEU A 142 4.01 -0.50 13.44
CA LEU A 142 4.36 -1.88 13.05
C LEU A 142 5.76 -2.28 13.53
N LYS A 143 6.70 -1.34 13.52
CA LYS A 143 8.07 -1.58 14.03
C LYS A 143 8.10 -1.94 15.52
N ARG A 144 7.16 -1.47 16.34
CA ARG A 144 7.13 -1.76 17.79
C ARG A 144 6.98 -3.24 18.11
N GLY A 145 6.42 -4.03 17.18
CA GLY A 145 6.30 -5.48 17.32
C GLY A 145 7.56 -6.26 16.91
N LEU A 146 8.61 -5.58 16.46
CA LEU A 146 9.84 -6.17 15.95
C LEU A 146 11.05 -5.75 16.80
N SER A 147 12.16 -6.47 16.66
CA SER A 147 13.44 -6.03 17.24
C SER A 147 13.84 -4.66 16.64
N PRO A 148 14.43 -3.73 17.43
CA PRO A 148 14.81 -2.40 16.94
C PRO A 148 15.70 -2.41 15.69
N ILE A 149 16.50 -3.48 15.51
CA ILE A 149 17.43 -3.67 14.39
C ILE A 149 16.84 -4.51 13.24
N ALA A 150 15.60 -5.02 13.37
CA ALA A 150 14.97 -5.89 12.38
C ALA A 150 14.37 -5.10 11.20
N TYR A 151 15.24 -4.40 10.46
CA TYR A 151 14.84 -3.55 9.34
C TYR A 151 14.29 -4.34 8.14
N GLN A 152 14.87 -5.51 7.83
CA GLN A 152 14.38 -6.35 6.72
C GLN A 152 12.97 -6.90 6.99
N PRO A 153 12.69 -7.59 8.12
CA PRO A 153 11.32 -8.02 8.44
C PRO A 153 10.33 -6.85 8.50
N TRP A 154 10.77 -5.66 8.92
CA TRP A 154 9.94 -4.48 8.94
C TRP A 154 9.59 -3.98 7.53
N ALA A 155 10.56 -3.94 6.62
CA ALA A 155 10.33 -3.61 5.21
C ALA A 155 9.35 -4.61 4.57
N ASP A 156 9.54 -5.91 4.81
CA ASP A 156 8.65 -6.96 4.30
C ASP A 156 7.23 -6.82 4.85
N THR A 157 7.10 -6.46 6.13
CA THR A 157 5.79 -6.16 6.75
C THR A 157 5.13 -4.96 6.09
N ALA A 158 5.88 -3.89 5.83
CA ALA A 158 5.37 -2.69 5.16
C ALA A 158 4.86 -3.00 3.74
N ARG A 159 5.60 -3.81 2.97
CA ARG A 159 5.21 -4.27 1.64
C ARG A 159 3.94 -5.11 1.68
N PHE A 160 3.85 -6.05 2.62
CA PHE A 160 2.65 -6.86 2.80
C PHE A 160 1.41 -5.99 3.12
N VAL A 161 1.57 -5.01 4.02
CA VAL A 161 0.49 -4.06 4.35
C VAL A 161 0.06 -3.29 3.12
N ASN A 162 0.99 -2.80 2.30
CA ASN A 162 0.67 -2.13 1.04
C ASN A 162 -0.11 -3.06 0.10
N VAL A 163 0.35 -4.28 -0.13
CA VAL A 163 -0.36 -5.26 -0.96
C VAL A 163 -1.79 -5.52 -0.45
N ALA A 164 -1.96 -5.67 0.87
CA ALA A 164 -3.28 -5.87 1.47
C ALA A 164 -4.19 -4.64 1.29
N LEU A 165 -3.68 -3.43 1.51
CA LEU A 165 -4.44 -2.19 1.30
C LEU A 165 -4.84 -2.00 -0.17
N TYR A 166 -3.96 -2.37 -1.11
CA TYR A 166 -4.29 -2.36 -2.53
C TYR A 166 -5.40 -3.35 -2.86
N GLY A 167 -5.32 -4.59 -2.36
CA GLY A 167 -6.37 -5.59 -2.50
C GLY A 167 -7.72 -5.12 -1.94
N LEU A 168 -7.72 -4.53 -0.75
CA LEU A 168 -8.92 -3.94 -0.14
C LEU A 168 -9.49 -2.79 -1.00
N SER A 169 -8.62 -1.96 -1.58
CA SER A 169 -9.04 -0.88 -2.47
C SER A 169 -9.77 -1.43 -3.70
N LEU A 170 -9.26 -2.50 -4.33
CA LEU A 170 -9.93 -3.14 -5.46
C LEU A 170 -11.27 -3.75 -5.07
N VAL A 171 -11.37 -4.35 -3.88
CA VAL A 171 -12.65 -4.81 -3.33
C VAL A 171 -13.64 -3.65 -3.17
N MET A 172 -13.21 -2.50 -2.65
CA MET A 172 -14.06 -1.30 -2.57
C MET A 172 -14.53 -0.86 -3.97
N TRP A 173 -13.65 -0.89 -4.97
CA TRP A 173 -14.00 -0.55 -6.34
C TRP A 173 -15.01 -1.51 -6.97
N VAL A 174 -14.98 -2.80 -6.64
CA VAL A 174 -16.04 -3.75 -7.02
C VAL A 174 -17.40 -3.24 -6.51
N TYR A 175 -17.49 -2.82 -5.25
CA TYR A 175 -18.73 -2.28 -4.68
C TYR A 175 -19.11 -0.93 -5.27
N ILE A 176 -18.18 0.01 -5.39
CA ILE A 176 -18.42 1.34 -5.99
C ILE A 176 -19.01 1.18 -7.40
N LEU A 177 -18.37 0.37 -8.25
CA LEU A 177 -18.85 0.14 -9.62
C LEU A 177 -20.18 -0.59 -9.65
N THR A 178 -20.40 -1.55 -8.75
CA THR A 178 -21.69 -2.25 -8.67
C THR A 178 -22.82 -1.30 -8.26
N LEU A 179 -22.57 -0.41 -7.28
CA LEU A 179 -23.53 0.58 -6.78
C LEU A 179 -23.85 1.67 -7.81
N THR A 180 -22.87 2.06 -8.62
CA THR A 180 -23.00 3.15 -9.61
C THR A 180 -23.39 2.65 -11.00
N SER A 181 -23.21 1.36 -11.31
CA SER A 181 -23.51 0.82 -12.62
C SER A 181 -25.02 0.86 -12.90
N ASN A 182 -25.37 1.51 -14.01
CA ASN A 182 -26.68 1.29 -14.61
C ASN A 182 -26.69 -0.12 -15.21
N ARG A 183 -27.39 -1.06 -14.56
CA ARG A 183 -27.50 -2.47 -15.00
C ARG A 183 -27.99 -2.62 -16.44
N ARG A 184 -28.60 -1.59 -17.05
CA ARG A 184 -28.98 -1.59 -18.47
C ARG A 184 -27.81 -1.34 -19.43
N ARG A 185 -26.72 -0.71 -18.97
CA ARG A 185 -25.57 -0.30 -19.80
C ARG A 185 -24.33 -1.15 -19.54
N TYR A 186 -24.13 -1.63 -18.31
CA TYR A 186 -22.96 -2.44 -17.95
C TYR A 186 -23.38 -3.73 -17.26
N SER A 187 -22.90 -4.85 -17.79
CA SER A 187 -23.09 -6.16 -17.15
C SER A 187 -22.16 -6.31 -15.95
N THR A 188 -22.57 -7.12 -14.97
CA THR A 188 -21.70 -7.49 -13.83
C THR A 188 -20.39 -8.15 -14.29
N ASN A 189 -20.41 -8.85 -15.42
CA ASN A 189 -19.21 -9.46 -16.01
C ASN A 189 -18.19 -8.42 -16.46
N ASN A 190 -18.64 -7.27 -16.98
CA ASN A 190 -17.74 -6.20 -17.37
C ASN A 190 -17.01 -5.62 -16.16
N ILE A 191 -17.73 -5.42 -15.03
CA ILE A 191 -17.12 -4.95 -13.78
C ILE A 191 -16.08 -5.97 -13.29
N ARG A 192 -16.44 -7.26 -13.25
CA ARG A 192 -15.52 -8.33 -12.83
C ARG A 192 -14.27 -8.35 -13.71
N MET A 193 -14.43 -8.29 -15.03
CA MET A 193 -13.31 -8.27 -15.97
C MET A 193 -12.40 -7.05 -15.76
N SER A 194 -12.97 -5.85 -15.61
CA SER A 194 -12.18 -4.64 -15.33
C SER A 194 -11.37 -4.76 -14.04
N MET A 195 -11.94 -5.37 -12.99
CA MET A 195 -11.25 -5.56 -11.72
C MET A 195 -10.17 -6.63 -11.80
N VAL A 196 -10.38 -7.70 -12.58
CA VAL A 196 -9.33 -8.66 -12.89
C VAL A 196 -8.19 -7.98 -13.66
N LEU A 197 -8.49 -7.18 -14.69
CA LEU A 197 -7.47 -6.44 -15.43
C LEU A 197 -6.69 -5.46 -14.55
N ALA A 198 -7.37 -4.77 -13.63
CA ALA A 198 -6.73 -3.91 -12.63
C ALA A 198 -5.76 -4.70 -11.72
N ALA A 199 -6.20 -5.87 -11.23
CA ALA A 199 -5.36 -6.76 -10.41
C ALA A 199 -4.19 -7.39 -11.20
N LEU A 200 -4.32 -7.54 -12.51
CA LEU A 200 -3.26 -8.05 -13.39
C LEU A 200 -2.28 -6.96 -13.84
N CYS A 201 -2.60 -5.68 -13.66
CA CYS A 201 -1.79 -4.56 -14.09
C CYS A 201 -0.38 -4.61 -13.43
N PRO A 202 0.70 -4.86 -14.21
CA PRO A 202 2.03 -5.09 -13.65
C PRO A 202 2.54 -3.90 -12.83
N LEU A 203 2.33 -2.67 -13.32
CA LEU A 203 2.80 -1.46 -12.65
C LEU A 203 2.08 -1.23 -11.32
N ALA A 204 0.78 -1.51 -11.25
CA ALA A 204 0.00 -1.31 -10.04
C ALA A 204 0.40 -2.30 -8.94
N ILE A 205 0.54 -3.59 -9.28
CA ILE A 205 0.97 -4.61 -8.30
C ILE A 205 2.43 -4.41 -7.88
N TYR A 206 3.29 -3.96 -8.79
CA TYR A 206 4.66 -3.59 -8.48
C TYR A 206 4.73 -2.41 -7.51
N ASN A 207 3.92 -1.36 -7.71
CA ASN A 207 3.87 -0.24 -6.77
C ASN A 207 3.32 -0.68 -5.40
N ALA A 208 2.35 -1.60 -5.39
CA ALA A 208 1.81 -2.17 -4.16
C ALA A 208 2.81 -3.07 -3.41
N ALA A 209 3.72 -3.73 -4.13
CA ALA A 209 4.72 -4.64 -3.56
C ALA A 209 5.96 -3.91 -2.99
N ARG A 210 6.03 -2.59 -3.11
CA ARG A 210 7.13 -1.73 -2.65
C ARG A 210 6.75 -0.92 -1.40
N VAL A 211 7.74 -0.42 -0.68
CA VAL A 211 7.53 0.47 0.47
C VAL A 211 7.28 1.90 -0.03
N GLY A 212 6.04 2.36 0.08
CA GLY A 212 5.66 3.73 -0.28
C GLY A 212 4.26 4.07 0.21
N ASN A 213 3.96 5.36 0.30
CA ASN A 213 2.68 5.86 0.82
C ASN A 213 1.55 5.91 -0.23
N ASP A 214 1.84 5.71 -1.51
CA ASP A 214 0.86 5.78 -2.61
C ASP A 214 -0.34 4.88 -2.38
N VAL A 215 -0.11 3.66 -1.90
CA VAL A 215 -1.17 2.67 -1.73
C VAL A 215 -2.11 3.05 -0.60
N LEU A 216 -1.58 3.65 0.48
CA LEU A 216 -2.40 4.19 1.54
C LEU A 216 -3.28 5.34 1.03
N ALA A 217 -2.75 6.18 0.13
CA ALA A 217 -3.53 7.24 -0.51
C ALA A 217 -4.66 6.66 -1.39
N ILE A 218 -4.37 5.62 -2.19
CA ILE A 218 -5.38 4.91 -2.99
C ILE A 218 -6.47 4.30 -2.10
N PHE A 219 -6.07 3.70 -0.97
CA PHE A 219 -7.00 3.12 -0.01
C PHE A 219 -7.94 4.17 0.60
N PHE A 220 -7.41 5.30 1.06
CA PHE A 220 -8.25 6.36 1.61
C PHE A 220 -9.15 7.02 0.56
N ALA A 221 -8.65 7.24 -0.66
CA ALA A 221 -9.46 7.76 -1.75
C ALA A 221 -10.63 6.81 -2.08
N SER A 222 -10.34 5.51 -2.21
CA SER A 222 -11.36 4.48 -2.47
C SER A 222 -12.39 4.40 -1.33
N SER A 223 -11.91 4.46 -0.09
CA SER A 223 -12.76 4.46 1.11
C SER A 223 -13.69 5.67 1.16
N ALA A 224 -13.15 6.87 0.91
CA ALA A 224 -13.94 8.12 0.91
C ALA A 224 -15.04 8.09 -0.16
N ILE A 225 -14.71 7.61 -1.37
CA ILE A 225 -15.69 7.48 -2.47
C ILE A 225 -16.77 6.46 -2.10
N LEU A 226 -16.40 5.30 -1.58
CA LEU A 226 -17.37 4.28 -1.18
C LEU A 226 -18.30 4.80 -0.09
N LEU A 227 -17.76 5.42 0.96
CA LEU A 227 -18.53 6.02 2.05
C LEU A 227 -19.48 7.10 1.53
N TYR A 228 -19.03 7.96 0.62
CA TYR A 228 -19.87 8.96 -0.01
C TYR A 228 -21.08 8.34 -0.72
N TYR A 229 -20.88 7.28 -1.52
CA TYR A 229 -21.99 6.60 -2.19
C TYR A 229 -22.94 5.89 -1.23
N LEU A 230 -22.43 5.28 -0.16
CA LEU A 230 -23.25 4.65 0.87
C LEU A 230 -24.11 5.69 1.60
N LEU A 231 -23.54 6.85 1.94
CA LEU A 231 -24.27 7.96 2.58
C LEU A 231 -25.35 8.53 1.66
N LEU A 232 -25.03 8.78 0.38
CA LEU A 232 -26.02 9.25 -0.59
C LEU A 232 -27.19 8.29 -0.71
N ARG A 233 -26.90 6.98 -0.76
CA ARG A 233 -27.95 5.96 -0.88
C ARG A 233 -28.85 5.93 0.36
N ALA A 234 -28.28 5.98 1.55
CA ALA A 234 -29.04 6.04 2.80
C ALA A 234 -29.96 7.28 2.87
N ILE A 235 -29.50 8.44 2.38
CA ILE A 235 -30.31 9.66 2.30
C ILE A 235 -31.46 9.51 1.30
N ILE A 236 -31.24 8.88 0.15
CA ILE A 236 -32.29 8.65 -0.86
C ILE A 236 -33.34 7.67 -0.31
N ASP A 237 -32.90 6.56 0.27
CA ASP A 237 -33.77 5.52 0.79
C ASP A 237 -34.65 6.07 1.92
N SER A 238 -34.07 6.83 2.88
CA SER A 238 -34.84 7.47 3.96
C SER A 238 -35.90 8.46 3.45
N LYS A 239 -35.62 9.24 2.39
CA LYS A 239 -36.61 10.14 1.78
C LYS A 239 -37.75 9.35 1.12
N SER A 240 -37.45 8.21 0.50
CA SER A 240 -38.46 7.38 -0.15
C SER A 240 -39.42 6.75 0.86
N GLU A 241 -38.92 6.31 2.03
CA GLU A 241 -39.77 5.79 3.12
C GLU A 241 -40.68 6.88 3.71
N ILE A 242 -40.17 8.10 3.88
CA ILE A 242 -40.96 9.23 4.36
C ILE A 242 -42.09 9.57 3.37
N GLN A 243 -41.79 9.61 2.07
CA GLN A 243 -42.82 9.84 1.05
C GLN A 243 -43.88 8.73 1.04
N TRP A 244 -43.48 7.47 1.23
CA TRP A 244 -44.43 6.35 1.31
C TRP A 244 -45.35 6.46 2.54
N LYS A 245 -44.81 6.87 3.69
CA LYS A 245 -45.62 7.12 4.90
C LYS A 245 -46.60 8.29 4.76
N ILE A 246 -46.21 9.35 4.03
CA ILE A 246 -47.06 10.53 3.81
C ILE A 246 -48.17 10.24 2.78
N ILE A 247 -47.88 9.47 1.73
CA ILE A 247 -48.79 9.25 0.60
C ILE A 247 -49.62 7.95 0.74
N GLY A 248 -49.08 6.92 1.38
CA GLY A 248 -49.67 5.57 1.46
C GLY A 248 -50.14 5.13 2.85
N GLY A 249 -50.06 6.00 3.86
CA GLY A 249 -50.42 5.68 5.26
C GLY A 249 -51.91 5.79 5.61
N SER A 250 -52.79 5.98 4.63
CA SER A 250 -54.24 6.06 4.82
C SER A 250 -54.95 4.96 4.01
N CYS A 251 -54.89 3.73 4.51
CA CYS A 251 -55.84 2.65 4.18
C CYS A 251 -56.09 1.84 5.45
#